data_AF-A0A1Y3GE66-F1
#
_entry.id   AF-A0A1Y3GE66-F1
#
_cell.length_a   1.000
_cell.length_b   1.000
_cell.length_c   1.000
_cell.angle_alpha   90.00
_cell.angle_beta   90.00
_cell.angle_gamma   90.00
#
_symmetry.space_group_name_H-M   'P 1'
#
loop_
_entity.id
_entity.type
_entity.pdbx_description
1 polymer ?
#
loop_
_entity_poly.entity_id
_entity_poly.type
_entity_poly.pdbx_seq_one_letter_code
_entity_poly.pdbx_strand_id
1 'polypeptide(L)'
;MFFTLSHIISYFIAGIASYLFSKDMYTGGERTLDFLVDPSEGDEAKFTAYKVLPAQIVRGLLMSVVLYPVLGAIADLSFTTQFLFFTGLMYIYTDLSSAVPFPSNIEGQVYMKKRHLTKHSFLKPQIEIIIYSVIFGILVSLFAF
;
A
#
# COMPACT_ATOMS: atom_id res chain seq x y z
N MET A 1 -15.91 8.02 -6.45
CA MET A 1 -15.55 8.80 -5.24
C MET A 1 -15.26 7.89 -4.05
N PHE A 2 -16.17 6.98 -3.68
CA PHE A 2 -15.98 6.04 -2.56
C PHE A 2 -14.71 5.21 -2.67
N PHE A 3 -14.38 4.68 -3.86
CA PHE A 3 -13.11 3.96 -4.08
C PHE A 3 -11.87 4.77 -3.67
N THR A 4 -11.75 6.01 -4.15
CA THR A 4 -10.61 6.88 -3.83
C THR A 4 -10.55 7.23 -2.34
N LEU A 5 -11.72 7.47 -1.72
CA LEU A 5 -11.79 7.73 -0.29
C LEU A 5 -11.36 6.50 0.53
N SER A 6 -11.85 5.32 0.17
CA SER A 6 -11.43 4.04 0.76
C SER A 6 -9.92 3.84 0.61
N HIS A 7 -9.35 4.14 -0.56
CA HIS A 7 -7.91 4.07 -0.81
C HIS A 7 -7.12 4.95 0.17
N ILE A 8 -7.52 6.22 0.29
CA ILE A 8 -6.85 7.19 1.15
C ILE A 8 -6.95 6.74 2.62
N ILE A 9 -8.15 6.40 3.09
CA ILE A 9 -8.38 5.97 4.48
C ILE A 9 -7.55 4.73 4.80
N SER A 10 -7.61 3.69 3.95
CA SER A 10 -6.82 2.48 4.15
C SER A 10 -5.33 2.75 4.15
N TYR A 11 -4.84 3.60 3.24
CA TYR A 11 -3.42 3.95 3.17
C TYR A 11 -2.93 4.61 4.45
N PHE A 12 -3.66 5.62 4.97
CA PHE A 12 -3.24 6.30 6.19
C PHE A 12 -3.34 5.41 7.42
N ILE A 13 -4.39 4.58 7.56
CA ILE A 13 -4.51 3.64 8.67
C ILE A 13 -3.37 2.62 8.64
N ALA A 14 -3.09 2.04 7.47
CA ALA A 14 -2.00 1.07 7.31
C ALA A 14 -0.64 1.70 7.57
N GLY A 15 -0.39 2.94 7.10
CA GLY A 15 0.85 3.67 7.36
C GLY A 15 1.05 3.97 8.84
N ILE A 16 0.00 4.40 9.56
CA ILE A 16 0.06 4.61 11.01
C ILE A 16 0.34 3.29 11.73
N ALA A 17 -0.35 2.21 11.36
CA ALA A 17 -0.13 0.89 11.94
C ALA A 17 1.29 0.38 11.67
N SER A 18 1.79 0.52 10.43
CA SER A 18 3.13 0.11 10.03
C SER A 18 4.21 0.86 10.79
N TYR A 19 4.01 2.16 11.04
CA TYR A 19 4.96 2.94 11.83
C TYR A 19 5.12 2.39 13.27
N LEU A 20 4.11 1.72 13.83
CA LEU A 20 4.24 1.08 15.14
C LEU A 20 5.10 -0.19 15.11
N PHE A 21 5.11 -0.93 13.99
CA PHE A 21 5.77 -2.23 13.88
C PHE A 21 7.10 -2.20 13.11
N SER A 22 7.28 -1.23 12.23
CA SER A 22 8.33 -1.20 11.20
C SER A 22 9.19 0.05 11.24
N LYS A 23 9.06 0.89 12.27
CA LYS A 23 9.82 2.16 12.41
C LYS A 23 11.33 1.99 12.21
N ASP A 24 11.90 0.92 12.77
CA ASP A 24 13.31 0.55 12.67
C ASP A 24 13.79 0.31 11.23
N MET A 25 12.88 0.02 10.29
CA MET A 25 13.22 -0.09 8.87
C MET A 25 13.37 1.27 8.18
N TYR A 26 12.74 2.32 8.72
CA TYR A 26 12.63 3.65 8.11
C TYR A 26 13.46 4.73 8.81
N THR A 27 13.82 4.56 10.08
CA THR A 27 14.52 5.60 10.87
C THR A 27 15.91 5.17 11.34
N GLY A 28 16.88 6.08 11.30
CA GLY A 28 18.21 5.91 11.89
C GLY A 28 19.30 5.42 10.92
N GLY A 29 20.55 5.43 11.39
CA GLY A 29 21.74 5.26 10.53
C GLY A 29 21.97 3.85 9.95
N GLU A 30 21.45 2.80 10.60
CA GLU A 30 21.56 1.41 10.11
C GLU A 30 20.22 0.86 9.54
N ARG A 31 19.32 1.75 9.13
CA ARG A 31 18.00 1.35 8.62
C ARG A 31 18.10 0.50 7.36
N THR A 32 17.17 -0.46 7.19
CA THR A 32 17.17 -1.32 6.00
C THR A 32 16.71 -0.60 4.73
N LEU A 33 15.85 0.40 4.87
CA LEU A 33 15.33 1.22 3.76
C LEU A 33 16.10 2.55 3.67
N ASP A 34 17.42 2.47 3.58
CA ASP A 34 18.34 3.62 3.49
C ASP A 34 18.12 4.49 2.24
N PHE A 35 17.47 3.94 1.22
CA PHE A 35 17.11 4.61 -0.03
C PHE A 35 15.81 5.44 0.05
N LEU A 36 15.07 5.36 1.16
CA LEU A 36 13.88 6.19 1.42
C LEU A 36 14.24 7.38 2.31
N VAL A 37 13.43 8.44 2.25
CA VAL A 37 13.51 9.60 3.15
C VAL A 37 13.30 9.15 4.59
N ASP A 38 14.20 9.55 5.49
CA ASP A 38 14.02 9.31 6.92
C ASP A 38 12.89 10.19 7.46
N PRO A 39 11.80 9.63 8.02
CA PRO A 39 10.71 10.45 8.55
C PRO A 39 11.09 11.22 9.82
N SER A 40 12.28 10.96 10.41
CA SER A 40 12.78 11.66 11.60
C SER A 40 13.73 12.83 11.30
N GLU A 41 14.10 13.06 10.03
CA GLU A 41 15.14 14.03 9.67
C GLU A 41 14.61 15.23 8.85
N GLY A 42 14.57 16.39 9.50
CA GLY A 42 14.66 17.71 8.85
C GLY A 42 13.50 18.11 7.93
N ASP A 43 13.85 18.85 6.88
CA ASP A 43 12.88 19.47 5.96
C ASP A 43 12.44 18.54 4.82
N GLU A 44 13.24 17.53 4.47
CA GLU A 44 12.88 16.53 3.46
C GLU A 44 11.73 15.63 3.92
N ALA A 45 11.69 15.27 5.21
CA ALA A 45 10.58 14.56 5.83
C ALA A 45 9.27 15.35 5.74
N LYS A 46 9.31 16.65 6.08
CA LYS A 46 8.14 17.54 5.96
C LYS A 46 7.67 17.64 4.52
N PHE A 47 8.59 17.88 3.59
CA PHE A 47 8.28 17.98 2.17
C PHE A 47 7.60 16.72 1.64
N THR A 48 8.09 15.54 2.04
CA THR A 48 7.47 14.25 1.71
C THR A 48 6.07 14.17 2.30
N ALA A 49 5.89 14.47 3.59
CA ALA A 49 4.58 14.42 4.26
C ALA A 49 3.52 15.28 3.58
N TYR A 50 3.86 16.51 3.15
CA TYR A 50 2.93 17.39 2.42
C TYR A 50 2.50 16.81 1.07
N LYS A 51 3.35 16.01 0.42
CA LYS A 51 3.08 15.41 -0.90
C LYS A 51 2.31 14.09 -0.82
N VAL A 52 2.32 13.41 0.32
CA VAL A 52 1.65 12.11 0.48
C VAL A 52 0.16 12.22 0.14
N LEU A 53 -0.57 13.15 0.74
CA LEU A 53 -2.02 13.26 0.53
C LEU A 53 -2.38 13.54 -0.94
N PRO A 54 -1.81 14.57 -1.61
CA PRO A 54 -2.04 14.79 -3.04
C PRO A 54 -1.70 13.56 -3.89
N ALA A 55 -0.57 12.90 -3.61
CA ALA A 55 -0.16 11.70 -4.33
C ALA A 55 -1.17 10.55 -4.16
N GLN A 56 -1.69 10.33 -2.95
CA GLN A 56 -2.69 9.28 -2.71
C GLN A 56 -4.05 9.60 -3.34
N ILE A 57 -4.45 10.87 -3.41
CA ILE A 57 -5.66 11.29 -4.14
C ILE A 57 -5.50 10.94 -5.63
N VAL A 58 -4.40 11.36 -6.25
CA VAL A 58 -4.12 11.08 -7.66
C VAL A 58 -4.07 9.57 -7.92
N ARG A 59 -3.36 8.82 -7.05
CA ARG A 59 -3.24 7.36 -7.16
C ARG A 59 -4.61 6.68 -7.08
N GLY A 60 -5.42 7.01 -6.06
CA GLY A 60 -6.74 6.42 -5.88
C GLY A 60 -7.71 6.77 -7.02
N LEU A 61 -7.60 7.96 -7.61
CA LEU A 61 -8.38 8.34 -8.79
C LEU A 61 -7.99 7.49 -10.01
N LEU A 62 -6.69 7.43 -10.34
CA LEU A 62 -6.18 6.64 -11.46
C LEU A 62 -6.57 5.17 -11.35
N MET A 63 -6.44 4.59 -10.17
CA MET A 63 -6.86 3.21 -9.90
C MET A 63 -8.37 3.02 -10.12
N SER A 64 -9.19 3.98 -9.70
CA SER A 64 -10.66 3.87 -9.84
C SER A 64 -11.14 3.90 -11.29
N VAL A 65 -10.47 4.67 -12.17
CA VAL A 65 -10.87 4.84 -13.57
C VAL A 65 -10.83 3.52 -14.33
N VAL A 66 -9.85 2.67 -14.04
CA VAL A 66 -9.67 1.36 -14.69
C VAL A 66 -10.85 0.42 -14.42
N LEU A 67 -11.58 0.63 -13.32
CA LEU A 67 -12.69 -0.22 -12.92
C LEU A 67 -14.04 0.20 -13.51
N TYR A 68 -14.16 1.39 -14.09
CA TYR A 68 -15.44 1.88 -14.63
C TYR A 68 -16.06 0.96 -15.70
N PRO A 69 -15.30 0.37 -16.64
CA PRO A 69 -15.88 -0.53 -17.63
C PRO A 69 -16.50 -1.81 -17.05
N VAL A 70 -16.09 -2.21 -15.84
CA VAL A 70 -16.51 -3.47 -15.20
C VAL A 70 -17.34 -3.25 -13.92
N LEU A 71 -17.67 -2.00 -13.61
CA LEU A 71 -18.31 -1.65 -12.34
C LEU A 71 -19.66 -2.35 -12.14
N GLY A 72 -20.47 -2.46 -13.20
CA GLY A 72 -21.76 -3.17 -13.13
C GLY A 72 -21.61 -4.65 -12.79
N ALA A 73 -20.66 -5.33 -13.44
CA ALA A 73 -20.39 -6.75 -13.16
C ALA A 73 -19.88 -6.97 -11.72
N ILE A 74 -19.12 -6.02 -11.18
CA ILE A 74 -18.65 -6.09 -9.79
C ILE A 74 -19.81 -5.82 -8.82
N ALA A 75 -20.72 -4.90 -9.14
CA ALA A 75 -21.87 -4.56 -8.31
C ALA A 75 -22.80 -5.76 -8.06
N ASP A 76 -22.94 -6.64 -9.04
CA ASP A 76 -23.77 -7.85 -8.93
C ASP A 76 -23.14 -8.97 -8.09
N LEU A 77 -21.87 -8.83 -7.71
CA LEU A 77 -21.17 -9.82 -6.89
C LEU A 77 -21.62 -9.75 -5.42
N SER A 78 -21.61 -10.90 -4.74
CA SER A 78 -21.81 -10.92 -3.29
C SER A 78 -20.70 -10.15 -2.56
N PHE A 79 -21.03 -9.60 -1.40
CA PHE A 79 -20.08 -8.87 -0.54
C PHE A 79 -18.75 -9.64 -0.35
N THR A 80 -18.83 -10.93 -0.03
CA THR A 80 -17.64 -11.78 0.17
C THR A 80 -16.78 -11.83 -1.08
N THR A 81 -17.40 -11.94 -2.26
CA THR A 81 -16.68 -12.00 -3.53
C THR A 81 -16.04 -10.66 -3.87
N GLN A 82 -16.76 -9.54 -3.66
CA GLN A 82 -16.20 -8.19 -3.80
C GLN A 82 -15.03 -7.98 -2.84
N PHE A 83 -15.18 -8.37 -1.57
CA PHE A 83 -14.15 -8.22 -0.54
C PHE A 83 -12.88 -8.98 -0.91
N LEU A 84 -13.01 -10.25 -1.32
CA LEU A 84 -11.87 -11.06 -1.75
C LEU A 84 -11.24 -10.51 -3.03
N PHE A 85 -12.07 -10.07 -3.99
CA PHE A 85 -11.61 -9.45 -5.22
C PHE A 85 -10.77 -8.20 -4.95
N PHE A 86 -11.29 -7.23 -4.19
CA PHE A 86 -10.57 -5.99 -3.90
C PHE A 86 -9.37 -6.22 -2.98
N THR A 87 -9.49 -7.05 -1.95
CA THR A 87 -8.34 -7.39 -1.09
C THR A 87 -7.22 -8.03 -1.91
N GLY A 88 -7.57 -9.00 -2.76
CA GLY A 88 -6.61 -9.67 -3.64
C GLY A 88 -6.01 -8.71 -4.66
N LEU A 89 -6.82 -7.85 -5.29
CA LEU A 89 -6.37 -6.83 -6.23
C LEU A 89 -5.34 -5.91 -5.57
N MET A 90 -5.63 -5.39 -4.38
CA MET A 90 -4.72 -4.50 -3.68
C MET A 90 -3.44 -5.23 -3.27
N TYR A 91 -3.55 -6.39 -2.65
CA TYR A 91 -2.37 -7.12 -2.17
C TYR A 91 -1.46 -7.58 -3.30
N ILE A 92 -2.04 -8.21 -4.33
CA ILE A 92 -1.29 -8.83 -5.43
C ILE A 92 -0.75 -7.77 -6.38
N TYR A 93 -1.59 -6.88 -6.88
CA TYR A 93 -1.20 -5.97 -7.96
C TYR A 93 -0.48 -4.72 -7.45
N THR A 94 -0.72 -4.27 -6.21
CA THR A 94 -0.06 -3.05 -5.71
C THR A 94 1.25 -3.30 -5.00
N ASP A 95 1.50 -4.52 -4.52
CA ASP A 95 2.76 -4.89 -3.86
C ASP A 95 3.39 -6.15 -4.47
N LEU A 96 2.80 -7.34 -4.25
CA LEU A 96 3.48 -8.62 -4.49
C LEU A 96 4.00 -8.77 -5.93
N SER A 97 3.19 -8.35 -6.91
CA SER A 97 3.49 -8.36 -8.35
C SER A 97 3.80 -6.97 -8.91
N SER A 98 4.14 -6.00 -8.05
CA SER A 98 4.57 -4.67 -8.48
C SER A 98 5.87 -4.74 -9.28
N ALA A 99 5.93 -3.97 -10.36
CA ALA A 99 7.12 -3.86 -11.22
C ALA A 99 8.26 -3.03 -10.59
N VAL A 100 8.01 -2.35 -9.45
CA VAL A 100 9.04 -1.58 -8.74
C VAL A 100 9.68 -2.49 -7.69
N PRO A 101 11.00 -2.76 -7.75
CA PRO A 101 11.65 -3.63 -6.78
C PRO A 101 11.52 -3.09 -5.36
N PHE A 102 10.96 -3.90 -4.46
CA PHE A 102 10.85 -3.58 -3.03
C PHE A 102 11.02 -4.85 -2.19
N PRO A 103 11.55 -4.79 -0.94
CA PRO A 103 11.90 -6.00 -0.19
C PRO A 103 10.77 -6.99 0.04
N SER A 104 9.50 -6.57 -0.04
CA SER A 104 8.32 -7.42 0.13
C SER A 104 7.81 -8.08 -1.14
N ASN A 105 8.31 -7.74 -2.33
CA ASN A 105 7.73 -8.20 -3.59
C ASN A 105 8.67 -9.08 -4.42
N ILE A 106 8.11 -9.71 -5.46
CA ILE A 106 8.80 -10.67 -6.32
C ILE A 106 9.99 -9.99 -7.02
N GLU A 107 9.79 -8.81 -7.60
CA GLU A 107 10.84 -8.02 -8.26
C GLU A 107 12.00 -7.69 -7.31
N GLY A 108 11.69 -7.37 -6.05
CA GLY A 108 12.70 -7.11 -5.03
C GLY A 108 13.60 -8.31 -4.79
N GLN A 109 13.03 -9.53 -4.74
CA GLN A 109 13.81 -10.75 -4.57
C GLN A 109 14.78 -11.02 -5.72
N VAL A 110 14.50 -10.49 -6.91
CA VAL A 110 15.33 -10.66 -8.09
C VAL A 110 16.40 -9.57 -8.18
N TYR A 111 16.04 -8.31 -7.99
CA TYR A 111 16.89 -7.17 -8.35
C TYR A 111 17.57 -6.45 -7.17
N MET A 112 17.08 -6.61 -5.93
CA MET A 112 17.66 -5.88 -4.81
C MET A 112 18.95 -6.53 -4.28
N LYS A 113 19.83 -5.70 -3.74
CA LYS A 113 21.04 -6.18 -3.04
C LYS A 113 20.64 -6.99 -1.81
N LYS A 114 21.36 -8.09 -1.54
CA LYS A 114 21.11 -9.00 -0.40
C LYS A 114 20.95 -8.32 0.96
N ARG A 115 21.63 -7.18 1.18
CA ARG A 115 21.51 -6.40 2.43
C ARG A 115 20.08 -5.90 2.71
N HIS A 116 19.26 -5.73 1.67
CA HIS A 116 17.85 -5.34 1.79
C HIS A 116 16.89 -6.54 1.84
N LEU A 117 17.39 -7.75 1.56
CA LEU A 117 16.61 -8.99 1.44
C LEU A 117 16.76 -9.86 2.70
N THR A 118 16.37 -9.31 3.84
CA THR A 118 16.27 -10.09 5.07
C THR A 118 14.83 -10.59 5.25
N LYS A 119 14.63 -11.70 5.96
CA LYS A 119 13.27 -12.17 6.31
C LYS A 119 12.45 -11.09 7.00
N HIS A 120 13.12 -10.30 7.84
CA HIS A 120 12.52 -9.18 8.54
C HIS A 120 12.06 -8.07 7.58
N SER A 121 12.91 -7.71 6.61
CA SER A 121 12.59 -6.72 5.58
C SER A 121 11.50 -7.17 4.61
N PHE A 122 11.30 -8.48 4.45
CA PHE A 122 10.17 -9.03 3.70
C PHE A 122 8.88 -9.02 4.54
N LEU A 123 8.91 -9.59 5.75
CA LEU A 123 7.70 -9.83 6.55
C LEU A 123 7.07 -8.56 7.13
N LYS A 124 7.86 -7.56 7.49
CA LYS A 124 7.33 -6.34 8.11
C LYS A 124 6.45 -5.52 7.14
N PRO A 125 6.89 -5.20 5.91
CA PRO A 125 6.03 -4.53 4.95
C PRO A 125 4.84 -5.40 4.50
N GLN A 126 4.97 -6.74 4.58
CA GLN A 126 3.84 -7.64 4.30
C GLN A 126 2.66 -7.41 5.26
N ILE A 127 2.93 -7.11 6.53
CA ILE A 127 1.86 -6.76 7.49
C ILE A 127 1.16 -5.47 7.07
N GLU A 128 1.91 -4.45 6.66
CA GLU A 128 1.38 -3.18 6.19
C GLU A 128 0.45 -3.36 4.99
N ILE A 129 0.89 -4.09 3.97
CA ILE A 129 0.09 -4.29 2.76
C ILE A 129 -1.14 -5.16 3.01
N ILE A 130 -1.06 -6.15 3.92
CA ILE A 130 -2.23 -6.96 4.31
C ILE A 130 -3.25 -6.08 5.01
N ILE A 131 -2.84 -5.26 6.00
CA ILE A 131 -3.73 -4.33 6.70
C ILE A 131 -4.39 -3.38 5.72
N TYR A 132 -3.59 -2.76 4.85
CA TYR A 132 -4.07 -1.85 3.81
C TYR A 132 -5.12 -2.52 2.91
N SER A 133 -4.80 -3.70 2.38
CA SER A 133 -5.63 -4.42 1.40
C SER A 133 -6.94 -4.89 2.01
N VAL A 134 -6.91 -5.38 3.26
CA VAL A 134 -8.11 -5.84 3.98
C VAL A 134 -9.04 -4.66 4.30
N ILE A 135 -8.51 -3.58 4.87
CA ILE A 135 -9.32 -2.38 5.16
C ILE A 135 -9.91 -1.83 3.87
N PHE A 136 -9.12 -1.78 2.80
CA PHE A 136 -9.58 -1.32 1.49
C PHE A 136 -10.71 -2.19 0.95
N GLY A 137 -10.53 -3.51 0.94
CA GLY A 137 -11.54 -4.46 0.49
C GLY A 137 -12.85 -4.33 1.27
N ILE A 138 -12.78 -4.18 2.60
CA ILE A 138 -13.96 -3.97 3.44
C ILE A 138 -14.68 -2.67 3.05
N LEU A 139 -13.96 -1.55 3.02
CA LEU A 139 -14.56 -0.23 2.76
C LEU A 139 -15.17 -0.15 1.36
N VAL A 140 -14.51 -0.68 0.35
CA VAL A 140 -15.03 -0.66 -1.02
C VAL A 140 -16.26 -1.56 -1.16
N SER A 141 -16.23 -2.78 -0.61
CA SER A 141 -17.39 -3.67 -0.67
C SER A 141 -18.59 -3.19 0.15
N LEU A 142 -18.38 -2.32 1.15
CA LEU A 142 -19.47 -1.72 1.93
C LEU A 142 -20.08 -0.47 1.29
N PHE A 143 -19.29 0.34 0.59
CA PHE A 143 -19.68 1.71 0.25
C PHE A 143 -19.58 2.07 -1.24
N ALA A 144 -18.89 1.27 -2.06
CA ALA A 144 -18.68 1.61 -3.47
C ALA A 144 -19.73 1.01 -4.42
N PHE A 145 -20.57 0.11 -3.92
CA PHE A 145 -21.56 -0.66 -4.67
C PHE A 145 -22.89 -0.73 -3.93
#